data_AF-A0A0W0TTN5-F1
#
_entry.id   AF-A0A0W0TTN5-F1
#
_cell.length_a   1.000
_cell.length_b   1.000
_cell.length_c   1.000
_cell.angle_alpha   90.00
_cell.angle_beta   90.00
_cell.angle_gamma   90.00
#
_symmetry.space_group_name_H-M   'P 1'
#
loop_
_entity.id
_entity.type
_entity.pdbx_description
1 polymer ?
#
loop_
_entity_poly.entity_id
_entity_poly.type
_entity_poly.pdbx_seq_one_letter_code
_entity_poly.pdbx_strand_id
1 'polypeptide(L)'
;MKSKEDYWERLFTGYERSGLSQEDFCHAQGIPIEKFKYQWRKKFGSRSNKAKSQTGFDKPIRFEPVLISNKDAVHQEPAKSQSIFIQFPNQIRCEVRVDIKSKDFSSLLHQLRLLC
;
A
#
# COMPACT_ATOMS: atom_id res chain seq x y z
N MET A 1 -28.75 8.29 -23.54
CA MET A 1 -27.70 7.25 -23.56
C MET A 1 -27.03 7.26 -22.19
N LYS A 2 -27.00 6.13 -21.45
CA LYS A 2 -26.25 6.08 -20.19
C LYS A 2 -24.76 6.18 -20.50
N SER A 3 -24.04 7.05 -19.80
CA SER A 3 -22.62 7.25 -20.05
C SER A 3 -21.86 5.98 -19.64
N LYS A 4 -20.68 5.74 -20.23
CA LYS A 4 -19.80 4.64 -19.79
C LYS A 4 -19.41 4.79 -18.31
N GLU A 5 -19.41 6.02 -17.80
CA GLU A 5 -19.08 6.36 -16.42
C GLU A 5 -20.18 5.89 -15.46
N ASP A 6 -21.45 6.09 -15.81
CA ASP A 6 -22.60 5.63 -15.01
C ASP A 6 -22.60 4.10 -14.83
N TYR A 7 -22.15 3.36 -15.84
CA TYR A 7 -22.03 1.90 -15.79
C TYR A 7 -21.00 1.46 -14.74
N TRP A 8 -19.81 2.06 -14.76
CA TRP A 8 -18.76 1.74 -13.79
C TRP A 8 -19.11 2.19 -12.38
N GLU A 9 -19.81 3.32 -12.25
CA GLU A 9 -20.27 3.78 -10.95
C GLU A 9 -21.24 2.79 -10.29
N ARG A 10 -22.21 2.27 -11.04
CA ARG A 10 -23.14 1.24 -10.55
C ARG A 10 -22.41 -0.03 -10.12
N LEU A 11 -21.39 -0.43 -10.89
CA LEU A 11 -20.58 -1.60 -10.56
C LEU A 11 -19.77 -1.40 -9.28
N PHE A 12 -19.18 -0.23 -9.07
CA PHE A 12 -18.42 0.07 -7.87
C PHE A 12 -19.32 0.14 -6.63
N THR A 13 -20.49 0.77 -6.74
CA THR A 13 -21.48 0.77 -5.65
C THR A 13 -22.02 -0.63 -5.36
N GLY A 14 -22.20 -1.46 -6.40
CA GLY A 14 -22.59 -2.86 -6.25
C GLY A 14 -21.52 -3.68 -5.55
N TYR A 15 -20.25 -3.47 -5.89
CA TYR A 15 -19.11 -4.10 -5.25
C TYR A 15 -19.02 -3.74 -3.76
N GLU A 16 -19.05 -2.45 -3.42
CA GLU A 16 -18.99 -1.98 -2.03
C GLU A 16 -20.13 -2.55 -1.16
N ARG A 17 -21.33 -2.70 -1.74
CA ARG A 17 -22.47 -3.31 -1.03
C ARG A 17 -22.38 -4.82 -0.89
N SER A 18 -21.69 -5.50 -1.82
CA SER A 18 -21.60 -6.96 -1.81
C SER A 18 -20.72 -7.49 -0.69
N GLY A 19 -19.71 -6.73 -0.25
CA GLY A 19 -18.72 -7.18 0.72
C GLY A 19 -17.85 -8.35 0.22
N LEU A 20 -17.94 -8.71 -1.06
CA LEU A 20 -17.18 -9.80 -1.67
C LEU A 20 -15.75 -9.36 -2.00
N SER A 21 -14.88 -10.33 -2.26
CA SER A 21 -13.58 -10.05 -2.89
C SER A 21 -13.78 -9.47 -4.30
N GLN A 22 -12.79 -8.75 -4.83
CA GLN A 22 -12.88 -8.20 -6.18
C GLN A 22 -13.00 -9.32 -7.22
N GLU A 23 -12.28 -10.41 -6.98
CA GLU A 23 -12.26 -11.61 -7.80
C GLU A 23 -13.64 -12.27 -7.88
N ASP A 24 -14.30 -12.50 -6.73
CA ASP A 24 -15.61 -13.14 -6.67
C ASP A 24 -16.71 -12.25 -7.26
N PHE A 25 -16.65 -10.94 -6.99
CA PHE A 25 -17.60 -9.99 -7.56
C PHE A 25 -17.47 -9.89 -9.09
N CYS A 26 -16.24 -9.84 -9.59
CA CYS A 26 -15.97 -9.79 -11.03
C CYS A 26 -16.40 -11.10 -11.72
N HIS A 27 -16.18 -12.25 -11.08
CA HIS A 27 -16.63 -13.55 -11.60
C HIS A 27 -18.17 -13.60 -11.69
N ALA A 28 -18.87 -13.17 -10.63
CA ALA A 28 -20.34 -13.16 -10.60
C ALA A 28 -20.97 -12.18 -11.62
N GLN A 29 -20.29 -11.06 -11.91
CA GLN A 29 -20.76 -10.07 -12.89
C GLN A 29 -20.25 -10.31 -14.31
N GLY A 30 -19.42 -11.34 -14.54
CA GLY A 30 -18.84 -11.64 -15.85
C GLY A 30 -17.86 -10.58 -16.36
N ILE A 31 -17.18 -9.90 -15.45
CA ILE A 31 -16.25 -8.80 -15.76
C ILE A 31 -14.82 -9.30 -15.64
N PRO A 32 -13.92 -8.99 -16.60
CA PRO A 32 -12.50 -9.27 -16.44
C PRO A 32 -11.92 -8.50 -15.25
N ILE A 33 -11.32 -9.23 -14.30
CA ILE A 33 -10.75 -8.67 -13.06
C ILE A 33 -9.73 -7.56 -13.34
N GLU A 34 -8.91 -7.70 -14.37
CA GLU A 34 -7.91 -6.70 -14.76
C GLU A 34 -8.54 -5.37 -15.17
N LYS A 35 -9.65 -5.45 -15.91
CA LYS A 35 -10.41 -4.28 -16.36
C LYS A 35 -11.04 -3.55 -15.19
N PHE A 36 -11.59 -4.30 -14.23
CA PHE A 36 -12.13 -3.76 -12.99
C PHE A 36 -11.04 -3.07 -12.16
N LYS A 37 -9.90 -3.73 -11.93
CA LYS A 37 -8.75 -3.17 -11.19
C LYS A 37 -8.20 -1.90 -11.83
N TYR A 38 -8.11 -1.85 -13.16
CA TYR A 38 -7.70 -0.65 -13.88
C TYR A 38 -8.67 0.52 -13.63
N GLN A 39 -9.97 0.28 -13.79
CA GLN A 39 -10.99 1.33 -13.61
C GLN A 39 -11.11 1.80 -12.16
N TRP A 40 -10.95 0.88 -11.19
CA TRP A 40 -10.91 1.21 -9.77
C TRP A 40 -9.74 2.14 -9.45
N ARG A 41 -8.52 1.77 -9.90
CA ARG A 41 -7.33 2.61 -9.74
C ARG A 41 -7.45 3.95 -10.46
N LYS A 42 -8.10 3.99 -11.63
CA LYS A 42 -8.34 5.26 -12.32
C LYS A 42 -9.30 6.16 -11.53
N LYS A 43 -10.40 5.62 -10.98
CA LYS A 43 -11.39 6.41 -10.21
C LYS A 43 -10.80 6.93 -8.90
N PHE A 44 -10.06 6.10 -8.17
CA PHE A 44 -9.55 6.44 -6.84
C PHE A 44 -8.10 6.93 -6.82
N GLY A 45 -7.25 6.50 -7.77
CA GLY A 45 -5.85 6.91 -7.89
C GLY A 45 -5.66 8.32 -8.45
N SER A 46 -6.60 8.83 -9.26
CA SER A 46 -6.55 10.22 -9.75
C SER A 46 -6.81 11.28 -8.67
N ARG A 47 -7.31 10.91 -7.47
CA ARG A 47 -7.42 11.84 -6.34
C ARG A 47 -6.06 12.21 -5.73
N SER A 48 -5.00 11.45 -5.99
CA SER A 48 -3.65 11.73 -5.47
C SER A 48 -2.84 12.72 -6.29
N ASN A 49 -3.22 13.03 -7.55
CA ASN A 49 -2.39 13.81 -8.48
C ASN A 49 -2.97 15.19 -8.88
N LYS A 50 -4.07 15.64 -8.25
CA LYS A 50 -4.60 17.01 -8.45
C LYS A 50 -3.81 18.09 -7.70
N ALA A 51 -2.49 18.04 -7.77
CA ALA A 51 -1.61 19.14 -7.34
C ALA A 51 -0.65 19.63 -8.44
N LYS A 52 -0.66 19.05 -9.65
CA LYS A 52 0.25 19.49 -10.72
C LYS A 52 -0.36 19.36 -12.10
N SER A 53 -1.13 20.37 -12.51
CA SER A 53 -1.14 20.86 -13.90
C SER A 53 -2.08 22.04 -14.10
N GLN A 54 -1.61 23.23 -13.76
CA GLN A 54 -1.98 24.45 -14.49
C GLN A 54 -0.74 25.31 -14.67
N THR A 55 -0.77 26.16 -15.69
CA THR A 55 0.25 27.07 -16.22
C THR A 55 1.18 26.38 -17.22
N GLY A 56 1.13 26.68 -18.52
CA GLY A 56 0.90 27.98 -19.15
C GLY A 56 2.27 28.49 -19.61
N PHE A 57 2.51 28.42 -20.92
CA PHE A 57 3.65 29.02 -21.58
C PHE A 57 3.66 30.53 -21.31
N ASP A 58 4.58 31.02 -20.47
CA ASP A 58 5.37 32.26 -20.67
C ASP A 58 6.11 32.70 -19.39
N LYS A 59 7.22 32.02 -19.08
CA LYS A 59 8.29 32.61 -18.26
C LYS A 59 9.59 31.89 -18.57
N PRO A 60 10.68 32.58 -18.93
CA PRO A 60 11.98 31.92 -19.03
C PRO A 60 12.39 31.58 -17.60
N ILE A 61 12.19 30.31 -17.23
CA ILE A 61 12.56 29.81 -15.92
C ILE A 61 14.09 29.72 -15.91
N ARG A 62 14.75 30.72 -15.33
CA ARG A 62 16.15 30.59 -14.91
C ARG A 62 16.17 29.62 -13.75
N PHE A 63 16.38 28.35 -14.06
CA PHE A 63 16.69 27.36 -13.04
C PHE A 63 18.16 27.53 -12.66
N GLU A 64 18.43 27.87 -11.40
CA GLU A 64 19.74 27.56 -10.83
C GLU A 64 19.87 26.04 -10.71
N PRO A 65 21.01 25.46 -11.10
CA PRO A 65 21.22 24.03 -11.00
C PRO A 65 21.18 23.62 -9.53
N VAL A 66 20.18 22.82 -9.17
CA VAL A 66 20.10 22.21 -7.85
C VAL A 66 21.20 21.15 -7.77
N LEU A 67 22.17 21.35 -6.89
CA LEU A 67 23.14 20.32 -6.52
C LEU A 67 22.39 19.19 -5.81
N ILE A 68 22.15 18.11 -6.54
CA ILE A 68 21.61 16.88 -5.97
C ILE A 68 22.74 16.25 -5.18
N SER A 69 22.63 16.28 -3.85
CA SER A 69 23.48 15.45 -3.00
C SER A 69 23.17 13.99 -3.33
N ASN A 70 24.13 13.29 -3.94
CA ASN A 70 24.02 11.86 -4.21
C ASN A 70 23.76 11.13 -2.89
N LYS A 71 22.50 10.74 -2.69
CA LYS A 71 22.08 9.82 -1.64
C LYS A 71 22.40 8.37 -2.00
N ASP A 72 23.35 8.13 -2.89
CA ASP A 72 23.90 6.78 -3.14
C ASP A 72 24.72 6.26 -1.94
N ALA A 73 24.88 7.06 -0.88
CA ALA A 73 25.38 6.62 0.42
C ALA A 73 24.29 6.52 1.49
N VAL A 74 23.00 6.55 1.16
CA VAL A 74 22.00 5.97 2.06
C VAL A 74 22.01 4.48 1.80
N HIS A 75 22.93 3.79 2.47
CA HIS A 75 22.76 2.37 2.74
C HIS A 75 21.32 2.19 3.23
N GLN A 76 20.43 1.69 2.37
CA GLN A 76 19.31 0.91 2.84
C GLN A 76 19.97 -0.31 3.50
N GLU A 77 20.26 -0.20 4.80
CA GLU A 77 20.37 -1.40 5.63
C GLU A 77 19.07 -2.17 5.32
N PRO A 78 19.13 -3.36 4.72
CA PRO A 78 17.93 -4.17 4.57
C PRO A 78 17.36 -4.27 5.97
N ALA A 79 16.09 -3.90 6.15
CA ALA A 79 15.43 -4.10 7.43
C ALA A 79 15.60 -5.58 7.76
N LYS A 80 16.55 -5.90 8.65
CA LYS A 80 16.83 -7.26 9.08
C LYS A 80 15.60 -7.64 9.88
N SER A 81 14.58 -8.18 9.22
CA SER A 81 13.39 -8.71 9.86
C SER A 81 13.88 -9.80 10.81
N GLN A 82 13.91 -9.50 12.10
CA GLN A 82 14.34 -10.45 13.11
C GLN A 82 13.17 -11.40 13.36
N SER A 83 13.41 -12.71 13.30
CA SER A 83 12.41 -13.71 13.68
C SER A 83 12.68 -14.24 15.08
N ILE A 84 11.61 -14.40 15.86
CA ILE A 84 11.65 -15.04 17.18
C ILE A 84 11.12 -16.45 17.02
N PHE A 85 11.71 -17.39 17.75
CA PHE A 85 11.14 -18.71 17.90
C PHE A 85 10.54 -18.86 19.30
N ILE A 86 9.23 -19.09 19.36
CA ILE A 86 8.52 -19.42 20.59
C ILE A 86 8.45 -20.94 20.68
N GLN A 87 9.05 -21.51 21.73
CA GLN A 87 9.01 -22.95 21.98
C GLN A 87 8.02 -23.25 23.10
N PHE A 88 7.02 -24.08 22.80
CA PHE A 88 6.01 -24.51 23.75
C PHE A 88 6.38 -25.85 24.40
N PRO A 89 5.84 -26.18 25.59
CA PRO A 89 6.16 -27.42 26.32
C PRO A 89 5.81 -28.71 25.56
N ASN A 90 4.87 -28.63 24.62
CA ASN A 90 4.46 -29.75 23.76
C ASN A 90 5.32 -29.88 22.49
N GLN A 91 6.54 -29.34 22.52
CA GLN A 91 7.51 -29.36 21.41
C GLN A 91 7.06 -28.60 20.15
N ILE A 92 5.99 -27.81 20.22
CA ILE A 92 5.61 -26.91 19.14
C ILE A 92 6.57 -25.72 19.12
N ARG A 93 7.06 -25.37 17.92
CA ARG A 93 7.91 -24.21 17.69
C ARG A 93 7.25 -23.28 16.69
N CYS A 94 6.96 -22.05 17.10
CA CYS A 94 6.37 -21.03 16.25
C CYS A 94 7.43 -19.99 15.89
N GLU A 95 7.64 -19.76 14.59
CA GLU A 95 8.44 -18.64 14.11
C GLU A 95 7.55 -17.41 13.92
N VAL A 96 7.88 -16.34 14.64
CA VAL A 96 7.19 -15.05 14.51
C VAL A 96 8.14 -14.08 13.85
N ARG A 97 7.83 -13.68 12.62
CA ARG A 97 8.58 -12.62 11.91
C ARG A 97 8.17 -11.27 12.48
N VAL A 98 9.15 -10.52 12.98
CA VAL A 98 8.91 -9.22 13.58
C VAL A 98 9.48 -8.13 12.67
N ASP A 99 8.60 -7.21 12.27
CA ASP A 99 8.96 -6.03 11.46
C ASP A 99 9.19 -4.79 12.35
N ILE A 100 9.80 -5.01 13.51
CA ILE A 100 10.07 -3.96 14.51
C ILE A 100 11.57 -3.76 14.57
N LYS A 101 12.00 -2.49 14.68
CA LYS A 101 13.42 -2.15 14.86
C LYS A 101 13.94 -2.76 16.17
N SER A 102 15.14 -3.31 16.13
CA SER A 102 15.72 -4.12 17.22
C SER A 102 15.68 -3.47 18.62
N LYS A 103 15.81 -2.15 18.72
CA LYS A 103 15.74 -1.40 20.00
C LYS A 103 14.33 -1.35 20.60
N ASP A 104 13.30 -1.22 19.77
CA ASP A 104 11.92 -1.15 20.22
C ASP A 104 11.43 -2.56 20.61
N PHE A 105 11.99 -3.58 19.95
CA PHE A 105 11.67 -4.97 20.20
C PHE A 105 12.14 -5.48 21.58
N SER A 106 13.35 -5.11 22.03
CA SER A 106 13.84 -5.51 23.36
C SER A 106 13.02 -4.88 24.50
N SER A 107 12.56 -3.63 24.31
CA SER A 107 11.65 -2.97 25.25
C SER A 107 10.30 -3.69 25.34
N LEU A 108 9.74 -4.12 24.20
CA LEU A 108 8.49 -4.87 24.15
C LEU A 108 8.61 -6.22 24.87
N LEU A 109 9.68 -6.99 24.64
CA LEU A 109 9.91 -8.26 25.34
C LEU A 109 10.02 -8.06 26.86
N HIS A 110 10.70 -7.01 27.29
CA HIS A 110 10.81 -6.68 28.71
C HIS A 110 9.44 -6.34 29.31
N GLN A 111 8.59 -5.59 28.60
CA GLN A 111 7.23 -5.28 29.04
C GLN A 111 6.33 -6.52 29.10
N LEU A 112 6.38 -7.39 28.09
CA LEU A 112 5.61 -8.64 28.08
C LEU A 112 6.01 -9.58 29.22
N ARG A 113 7.30 -9.62 29.58
CA ARG A 113 7.78 -10.38 30.74
C ARG A 113 7.19 -9.88 32.07
N LEU A 114 6.89 -8.59 32.21
CA LEU A 114 6.33 -8.03 33.43
C LEU A 114 4.81 -8.26 33.56
N LEU A 115 4.14 -8.60 32.47
CA LEU A 115 2.70 -8.83 32.41
C LEU A 115 2.29 -10.31 32.59
N CYS A 116 3.27 -11.21 32.55
CA CYS A 116 3.12 -12.65 32.78
C CYS A 116 3.77 -13.03 34.12
#